data_AF-A0A0F9NBN5-F1
#
_entry.id   AF-A0A0F9NBN5-F1
#
_cell.length_a   1.000
_cell.length_b   1.000
_cell.length_c   1.000
_cell.angle_alpha   90.00
_cell.angle_beta   90.00
_cell.angle_gamma   90.00
#
_symmetry.space_group_name_H-M   'P 1'
#
loop_
_entity.id
_entity.type
_entity.pdbx_description
1 polymer ?
#
loop_
_entity_poly.entity_id
_entity_poly.type
_entity_poly.pdbx_seq_one_letter_code
_entity_poly.pdbx_strand_id
1 'polypeptide(L)' 'MSHYLEKGKPVEVLVRWRPGRKGIKRNVLIRRANRELIVRPFRGLRRI' A
#
# COMPACT_ATOMS: atom_id res chain seq x y z
N MET A 1 10.35 6.29 -1.06
CA MET A 1 9.29 5.43 -1.66
C MET A 1 9.67 3.99 -1.42
N SER A 2 8.70 3.08 -1.30
CA SER A 2 8.99 1.66 -1.02
C SER A 2 8.24 0.77 -2.00
N HIS A 3 8.96 -0.20 -2.57
CA HIS A 3 8.43 -1.12 -3.58
C HIS A 3 7.85 -2.38 -2.92
N TYR A 4 6.72 -2.84 -3.44
CA TYR A 4 5.95 -3.97 -2.92
C TYR A 4 5.38 -4.81 -4.06
N LEU A 5 4.90 -6.00 -3.71
CA LEU A 5 4.08 -6.85 -4.57
C LEU A 5 2.65 -6.92 -4.01
N GLU A 6 1.67 -6.67 -4.88
CA GLU A 6 0.25 -6.96 -4.68
C GLU A 6 -0.12 -8.18 -5.53
N LYS A 7 -0.41 -9.33 -4.89
CA LYS A 7 -0.72 -10.59 -5.60
C LYS A 7 0.31 -10.92 -6.70
N GLY A 8 1.60 -10.71 -6.41
CA GLY A 8 2.70 -10.94 -7.36
C GLY A 8 2.96 -9.80 -8.37
N LYS A 9 2.16 -8.73 -8.38
CA LYS A 9 2.35 -7.59 -9.28
C LYS A 9 3.05 -6.43 -8.57
N PRO A 10 4.03 -5.76 -9.20
CA PRO A 10 4.75 -4.65 -8.60
C PRO A 10 3.84 -3.44 -8.36
N VAL A 11 3.94 -2.88 -7.16
CA VAL A 11 3.27 -1.65 -6.74
C VAL A 11 4.22 -0.81 -5.89
N GLU A 12 4.05 0.50 -5.96
CA GLU A 12 4.78 1.45 -5.12
C GLU A 12 3.88 1.96 -4.02
N VAL A 13 4.36 1.94 -2.77
CA VAL A 13 3.67 2.63 -1.67
C VAL A 13 4.15 4.07 -1.64
N LEU A 14 3.20 4.99 -1.88
CA LEU A 14 3.44 6.43 -1.87
C LEU A 14 3.20 7.03 -0.48
N VAL A 15 2.09 6.62 0.17
CA VAL A 15 1.68 7.14 1.48
C VAL A 15 1.36 5.98 2.42
N ARG A 16 1.76 6.11 3.68
CA ARG A 16 1.41 5.20 4.76
C ARG A 16 0.64 5.93 5.84
N TRP A 17 -0.60 5.54 6.06
CA TRP A 17 -1.36 6.04 7.20
C TRP A 17 -0.99 5.24 8.45
N ARG A 18 -0.44 5.93 9.46
CA ARG A 18 -0.15 5.33 10.76
C ARG A 18 -1.42 5.32 11.62
N PRO A 19 -1.75 4.21 12.30
CA PRO A 19 -2.89 4.19 13.19
C PRO A 19 -2.57 5.02 14.43
N GLY A 20 -3.26 6.14 14.61
CA GLY A 20 -3.16 6.99 15.82
C GLY A 20 -4.19 6.66 16.90
N ARG A 21 -5.21 5.83 16.60
CA ARG A 21 -6.28 5.43 17.53
C ARG A 21 -6.74 3.99 17.25
N LYS A 22 -7.30 3.35 18.29
CA LYS A 22 -7.87 1.99 18.24
C LYS A 22 -8.93 1.91 17.13
N GLY A 23 -8.78 0.98 16.18
CA GLY A 23 -9.72 0.78 15.06
C GLY A 23 -9.30 1.35 13.70
N ILE A 24 -8.24 2.16 13.60
CA ILE A 24 -7.78 2.68 12.31
C ILE A 24 -7.02 1.58 11.53
N LYS A 25 -7.56 1.21 10.36
CA LYS A 25 -6.90 0.27 9.43
C LYS A 25 -5.61 0.90 8.91
N ARG A 26 -4.53 0.10 8.87
CA ARG A 26 -3.24 0.49 8.29
C ARG A 26 -3.37 0.56 6.77
N ASN A 27 -4.00 1.62 6.26
CA ASN A 27 -4.13 1.83 4.83
C ASN A 27 -2.83 2.39 4.25
N VAL A 28 -2.70 2.24 2.94
CA VAL A 28 -1.63 2.80 2.13
C VAL A 28 -2.18 3.28 0.79
N LEU A 29 -1.57 4.33 0.27
CA LEU A 29 -1.77 4.76 -1.12
C LEU A 29 -0.73 4.01 -1.94
N ILE A 30 -1.19 3.21 -2.89
CA ILE A 30 -0.32 2.55 -3.83
C ILE A 30 -0.45 3.13 -5.23
N ARG A 31 0.64 3.06 -5.99
CA ARG A 31 0.68 3.25 -7.43
C ARG A 31 0.98 1.92 -8.10
N ARG A 32 0.11 1.49 -9.00
CA ARG A 32 0.31 0.31 -9.85
C ARG A 32 1.14 0.67 -11.09
N ALA A 33 1.59 -0.35 -11.82
CA ALA A 33 2.36 -0.19 -13.05
C ALA A 33 1.61 0.63 -14.14
N ASN A 34 0.28 0.52 -14.19
CA ASN A 34 -0.59 1.31 -15.08
C ASN A 34 -0.81 2.76 -14.61
N ARG A 35 -0.06 3.25 -13.62
CA ARG A 35 -0.18 4.58 -12.98
C ARG A 35 -1.48 4.81 -12.19
N GLU A 36 -2.31 3.79 -12.01
CA GLU A 36 -3.50 3.86 -11.18
C GLU A 36 -3.13 4.07 -9.70
N LEU A 37 -3.85 4.98 -9.04
CA LEU A 37 -3.69 5.30 -7.62
C LEU A 37 -4.85 4.72 -6.81
N ILE A 38 -4.55 3.84 -5.86
CA ILE A 38 -5.57 3.19 -5.02
C ILE A 38 -5.20 3.28 -3.55
N VAL A 39 -6.19 3.61 -2.72
CA VAL A 39 -6.10 3.48 -1.26
C VAL A 39 -6.62 2.10 -0.86
N ARG A 40 -5.80 1.34 -0.13
CA ARG A 40 -6.20 0.03 0.40
C ARG A 40 -5.47 -0.34 1.69
N PRO A 41 -5.91 -1.37 2.41
CA PRO A 41 -5.15 -1.91 3.54
C PRO A 41 -3.76 -2.39 3.11
N PHE A 42 -2.74 -2.18 3.95
CA PHE A 42 -1.38 -2.68 3.76
C PHE A 42 -1.30 -4.22 3.79
N ARG A 43 -2.33 -4.88 4.31
CA ARG A 43 -2.40 -6.35 4.40
C ARG A 43 -2.31 -6.96 2.99
N GLY A 44 -1.43 -7.95 2.85
CA GLY A 44 -1.21 -8.66 1.60
C GLY A 44 -0.26 -7.99 0.62
N LEU A 45 0.41 -6.89 1.02
CA LEU A 45 1.57 -6.37 0.30
C LEU A 45 2.84 -7.05 0.82
N ARG A 46 3.66 -7.58 -0.09
CA ARG A 46 4.95 -8.19 0.24
C ARG A 46 6.09 -7.26 -0.19
N ARG A 47 7.06 -7.03 0.67
CA ARG A 47 8.23 -6.19 0.34
C ARG A 47 9.11 -6.91 -0.68
N ILE A 48 9.66 -6.13 -1.61
CA ILE A 48 10.73 -6.51 -2.54
C ILE A 48 12.00 -5.71 -2.22
#